data_AF-A0A3D3PS34-F1
#
_entry.id   AF-A0A3D3PS34-F1
#
_cell.length_a   1.000
_cell.length_b   1.000
_cell.length_c   1.000
_cell.angle_alpha   90.00
_cell.angle_beta   90.00
_cell.angle_gamma   90.00
#
_symmetry.space_group_name_H-M   'P 1'
#
loop_
_entity.id
_entity.type
_entity.pdbx_description
1 polymer ?
#
loop_
_entity_poly.entity_id
_entity_poly.type
_entity_poly.pdbx_seq_one_letter_code
_entity_poly.pdbx_strand_id
1 'polypeptide(L)'
;MNHPVIPIAVQGATKQRKREAPKGRRVDSAALAEVQALLGTVSRQADLLIEHLHKIQDRYGSLSAAHLAALAQELRLAQTEVYEVASFYHHFDIVKEGEDAPAALTVRVCDGLSCEMAGARDLLQRLPQILGKDVRVIAAPCIGRCEQAPAAVVGQHPVPHASVETISAKVAAKEIVHVPDGFIDYAAYRAEGGYALLKECSSGARDVESVIKTMEDSGLRGLGGAGFPAGRKWRIVRA
;
A
#
# COMPACT_ATOMS: atom_id res chain seq x y z
N MET A 1 -47.12 -50.26 29.11
CA MET A 1 -46.06 -49.97 28.11
C MET A 1 -44.82 -49.48 28.86
N ASN A 2 -43.94 -50.41 29.24
CA ASN A 2 -42.65 -50.10 29.86
C ASN A 2 -41.70 -49.56 28.79
N HIS A 3 -41.46 -48.25 28.77
CA HIS A 3 -40.35 -47.70 28.01
C HIS A 3 -39.07 -47.85 28.83
N PRO A 4 -38.01 -48.48 28.29
CA PRO A 4 -36.74 -48.57 28.99
C PRO A 4 -36.12 -47.17 29.03
N VAL A 5 -35.97 -46.63 30.23
CA VAL A 5 -35.20 -45.40 30.46
C VAL A 5 -33.73 -45.76 30.34
N ILE A 6 -33.07 -45.28 29.29
CA ILE A 6 -31.62 -45.41 29.12
C ILE A 6 -30.95 -44.43 30.10
N PRO A 7 -30.15 -44.88 31.07
CA PRO A 7 -29.47 -43.97 31.99
C PRO A 7 -28.33 -43.28 31.24
N ILE A 8 -28.36 -41.94 31.19
CA ILE A 8 -27.23 -41.14 30.70
C ILE A 8 -26.14 -41.22 31.75
N ALA A 9 -25.08 -41.98 31.48
CA ALA A 9 -23.88 -41.99 32.30
C ALA A 9 -23.25 -40.59 32.23
N VAL A 10 -23.22 -39.89 33.36
CA VAL A 10 -22.46 -38.63 33.50
C VAL A 10 -20.98 -39.02 33.45
N GLN A 11 -20.37 -38.90 32.27
CA GLN A 11 -18.92 -38.99 32.16
C GLN A 11 -18.33 -37.91 33.05
N GLY A 12 -17.50 -38.33 34.02
CA GLY A 12 -16.85 -37.42 34.97
C GLY A 12 -16.12 -36.29 34.25
N ALA A 13 -16.01 -35.14 34.92
CA ALA A 13 -15.45 -33.92 34.37
C ALA A 13 -14.17 -34.21 33.58
N THR A 14 -14.27 -34.14 32.24
CA THR A 14 -13.10 -34.16 31.39
C THR A 14 -12.23 -33.00 31.85
N LYS A 15 -10.94 -33.27 32.10
CA LYS A 15 -9.94 -32.21 32.33
C LYS A 15 -10.08 -31.25 31.16
N GLN A 16 -10.80 -30.14 31.33
CA GLN A 16 -10.78 -29.04 30.38
C GLN A 16 -9.31 -28.68 30.28
N ARG A 17 -8.68 -29.01 29.14
CA ARG A 17 -7.40 -28.43 28.79
C ARG A 17 -7.62 -26.93 28.94
N LYS A 18 -6.96 -26.31 29.93
CA LYS A 18 -6.88 -24.85 30.03
C LYS A 18 -6.60 -24.39 28.60
N ARG A 19 -7.44 -23.51 28.05
CA ARG A 19 -7.15 -22.85 26.77
C ARG A 19 -5.83 -22.10 27.00
N GLU A 20 -4.71 -22.73 26.68
CA GLU A 20 -3.40 -22.13 26.72
C GLU A 20 -3.33 -21.13 25.58
N ALA A 21 -3.72 -19.89 25.88
CA ALA A 21 -3.72 -18.76 24.96
C ALA A 21 -4.62 -18.97 23.71
N PRO A 22 -4.99 -17.89 23.00
CA PRO A 22 -5.58 -18.04 21.67
C PRO A 22 -4.64 -18.81 20.75
N LYS A 23 -5.20 -19.70 19.92
CA LYS A 23 -4.45 -20.34 18.82
C LYS A 23 -4.10 -19.27 17.78
N GLY A 24 -2.82 -18.97 17.61
CA GLY A 24 -2.31 -17.94 16.69
C GLY A 24 -0.88 -17.54 17.04
N ARG A 25 -0.24 -16.71 16.20
CA ARG A 25 1.08 -16.13 16.55
C ARG A 25 0.92 -15.28 17.80
N ARG A 26 1.74 -15.52 18.82
CA ARG A 26 1.76 -14.68 20.01
C ARG A 26 2.35 -13.33 19.63
N VAL A 27 1.69 -12.27 20.07
CA VAL A 27 2.17 -10.92 19.85
C VAL A 27 3.34 -10.68 20.80
N ASP A 28 4.48 -10.32 20.22
CA ASP A 28 5.64 -9.87 20.98
C ASP A 28 5.36 -8.47 21.55
N SER A 29 5.58 -8.30 22.85
CA SER A 29 5.45 -7.02 23.54
C SER A 29 6.38 -5.95 22.98
N ALA A 30 7.57 -6.30 22.50
CA ALA A 30 8.50 -5.33 21.91
C ALA A 30 7.97 -4.83 20.56
N ALA A 31 7.59 -5.74 19.66
CA ALA A 31 6.98 -5.39 18.37
C ALA A 31 5.68 -4.59 18.53
N LEU A 32 4.89 -4.88 19.56
CA LEU A 32 3.70 -4.07 19.87
C LEU A 32 4.05 -2.64 20.26
N ALA A 33 5.01 -2.47 21.18
CA ALA A 33 5.45 -1.14 21.60
C ALA A 33 6.04 -0.34 20.42
N GLU A 34 6.80 -1.00 19.54
CA GLU A 34 7.33 -0.44 18.31
C GLU A 34 6.24 0.06 17.35
N VAL A 35 5.21 -0.76 17.11
CA VAL A 35 4.05 -0.37 16.27
C VAL A 35 3.30 0.78 16.91
N GLN A 36 3.04 0.72 18.22
CA GLN A 36 2.33 1.79 18.94
C GLN A 36 3.10 3.12 18.90
N ALA A 37 4.42 3.09 19.09
CA ALA A 37 5.27 4.26 18.99
C ALA A 37 5.26 4.85 17.57
N LEU A 38 5.30 3.99 16.54
CA LEU A 38 5.28 4.40 15.14
C LEU A 38 3.93 5.01 14.73
N LEU A 39 2.81 4.44 15.19
CA LEU A 39 1.48 4.96 14.88
C LEU A 39 1.14 6.22 15.67
N GLY A 40 1.70 6.37 16.87
CA GLY A 40 1.52 7.55 17.71
C GLY A 40 0.05 7.86 17.96
N THR A 41 -0.40 9.04 17.52
CA THR A 41 -1.78 9.53 17.67
C THR A 41 -2.67 9.29 16.45
N VAL A 42 -2.18 8.59 15.43
CA VAL A 42 -2.94 8.37 14.19
C VAL A 42 -4.14 7.48 14.48
N SER A 43 -5.23 7.66 13.73
CA SER A 43 -6.45 6.85 13.85
C SER A 43 -6.18 5.35 13.67
N ARG A 44 -6.88 4.51 14.46
CA ARG A 44 -6.85 3.04 14.40
C ARG A 44 -8.05 2.47 13.62
N GLN A 45 -8.65 3.27 12.76
CA GLN A 45 -9.71 2.77 11.87
C GLN A 45 -9.13 1.71 10.93
N ALA A 46 -9.93 0.67 10.66
CA ALA A 46 -9.49 -0.48 9.89
C ALA A 46 -9.18 -0.15 8.42
N ASP A 47 -9.85 0.86 7.86
CA ASP A 47 -9.61 1.37 6.49
C ASP A 47 -8.22 1.99 6.31
N LEU A 48 -7.54 2.37 7.40
CA LEU A 48 -6.17 2.85 7.40
C LEU A 48 -5.12 1.73 7.48
N LEU A 49 -5.53 0.45 7.41
CA LEU A 49 -4.61 -0.69 7.50
C LEU A 49 -3.44 -0.56 6.51
N ILE A 50 -3.73 -0.22 5.24
CA ILE A 50 -2.68 -0.08 4.22
C ILE A 50 -1.69 1.06 4.54
N GLU A 51 -2.18 2.16 5.08
CA GLU A 51 -1.35 3.30 5.50
C GLU A 51 -0.42 2.92 6.65
N HIS A 52 -0.91 2.10 7.59
CA HIS A 52 -0.11 1.59 8.69
C HIS A 52 0.93 0.57 8.23
N LEU A 53 0.60 -0.27 7.24
CA LEU A 53 1.57 -1.18 6.62
C LEU A 53 2.69 -0.39 5.92
N HIS A 54 2.36 0.68 5.19
CA HIS A 54 3.36 1.57 4.59
C HIS A 54 4.31 2.15 5.65
N LYS A 55 3.78 2.67 6.77
CA LYS A 55 4.62 3.20 7.86
C LYS A 55 5.59 2.17 8.41
N ILE A 56 5.12 0.94 8.65
CA ILE A 56 5.98 -0.14 9.16
C ILE A 56 7.08 -0.46 8.16
N GLN A 57 6.74 -0.63 6.89
CA GLN A 57 7.72 -0.91 5.85
C GLN A 57 8.72 0.24 5.67
N ASP A 58 8.28 1.49 5.65
CA ASP A 58 9.17 2.65 5.51
C ASP A 58 10.12 2.78 6.70
N ARG A 59 9.66 2.41 7.90
CA ARG A 59 10.46 2.50 9.14
C ARG A 59 11.45 1.35 9.31
N TYR A 60 11.06 0.13 8.95
CA TYR A 60 11.79 -1.11 9.24
C TYR A 60 12.36 -1.79 7.98
N GLY A 61 12.02 -1.32 6.78
CA GLY A 61 12.44 -1.86 5.49
C GLY A 61 11.65 -3.08 5.01
N SER A 62 10.84 -3.69 5.88
CA SER A 62 9.99 -4.85 5.56
C SER A 62 8.88 -5.02 6.60
N LEU A 63 7.97 -5.94 6.33
CA LEU A 63 6.88 -6.33 7.20
C LEU A 63 7.19 -7.67 7.86
N SER A 64 7.76 -7.63 9.06
CA SER A 64 8.05 -8.85 9.81
C SER A 64 6.76 -9.53 10.30
N ALA A 65 6.80 -10.85 10.48
CA ALA A 65 5.74 -11.61 11.11
C ALA A 65 5.31 -11.05 12.49
N ALA A 66 6.26 -10.51 13.26
CA ALA A 66 6.01 -9.91 14.56
C ALA A 66 5.28 -8.56 14.45
N HIS A 67 5.69 -7.70 13.51
CA HIS A 67 5.02 -6.41 13.26
C HIS A 67 3.61 -6.58 12.72
N LEU A 68 3.37 -7.56 11.84
CA LEU A 68 2.03 -7.86 11.33
C LEU A 68 1.10 -8.35 12.44
N ALA A 69 1.59 -9.22 13.34
CA ALA A 69 0.81 -9.69 14.49
C ALA A 69 0.52 -8.56 15.49
N ALA A 70 1.51 -7.69 15.75
CA ALA A 70 1.35 -6.50 16.57
C ALA A 70 0.32 -5.52 15.99
N LEU A 71 0.39 -5.26 14.68
CA LEU A 71 -0.55 -4.38 14.00
C LEU A 71 -1.98 -4.93 14.04
N ALA A 72 -2.16 -6.24 13.82
CA ALA A 72 -3.46 -6.89 13.95
C ALA A 72 -4.06 -6.70 15.35
N GLN A 73 -3.24 -6.83 16.40
CA GLN A 73 -3.70 -6.58 17.77
C GLN A 73 -4.05 -5.10 18.02
N GLU A 74 -3.22 -4.16 17.54
CA GLU A 74 -3.44 -2.73 17.72
C GLU A 74 -4.72 -2.24 17.02
N LEU A 75 -5.00 -2.75 15.81
CA LEU A 75 -6.21 -2.43 15.04
C LEU A 75 -7.42 -3.31 15.41
N ARG A 76 -7.22 -4.32 16.26
CA ARG A 76 -8.24 -5.32 16.63
C ARG A 76 -8.81 -6.09 15.42
N LEU A 77 -7.94 -6.39 14.47
CA LEU A 77 -8.24 -7.18 13.27
C LEU A 77 -7.73 -8.62 13.41
N ALA A 78 -8.25 -9.52 12.57
CA ALA A 78 -7.69 -10.86 12.48
C ALA A 78 -6.28 -10.79 11.87
N GLN A 79 -5.33 -11.59 12.39
CA GLN A 79 -3.98 -11.68 11.80
C GLN A 79 -4.01 -12.11 10.33
N THR A 80 -4.98 -12.95 9.95
CA THR A 80 -5.19 -13.39 8.57
C THR A 80 -5.58 -12.24 7.66
N GLU A 81 -6.49 -11.37 8.11
CA GLU A 81 -6.95 -10.20 7.34
C GLU A 81 -5.78 -9.23 7.07
N VAL A 82 -4.98 -8.95 8.09
CA VAL A 82 -3.77 -8.13 7.94
C VAL A 82 -2.77 -8.77 6.98
N TYR A 83 -2.56 -10.08 7.07
CA TYR A 83 -1.66 -10.81 6.18
C TYR A 83 -2.17 -10.89 4.73
N GLU A 84 -3.48 -11.08 4.53
CA GLU A 84 -4.12 -11.09 3.20
C GLU A 84 -3.92 -9.74 2.51
N VAL A 85 -4.17 -8.64 3.22
CA VAL A 85 -3.94 -7.28 2.69
C VAL A 85 -2.46 -7.08 2.38
N ALA A 86 -1.56 -7.40 3.31
CA ALA A 86 -0.12 -7.24 3.09
C ALA A 86 0.38 -8.06 1.90
N SER A 87 -0.11 -9.30 1.72
CA SER A 87 0.35 -10.20 0.66
C SER A 87 -0.28 -9.92 -0.70
N PHE A 88 -1.42 -9.21 -0.73
CA PHE A 88 -2.07 -8.80 -1.98
C PHE A 88 -1.29 -7.71 -2.73
N TYR A 89 -0.68 -6.75 -2.02
CA TYR A 89 0.05 -5.65 -2.65
C TYR A 89 1.51 -6.01 -2.89
N HIS A 90 1.91 -6.03 -4.17
CA HIS A 90 3.26 -6.36 -4.62
C HIS A 90 4.39 -5.50 -4.02
N HIS A 91 4.06 -4.34 -3.45
CA HIS A 91 5.04 -3.41 -2.91
C HIS A 91 5.48 -3.77 -1.50
N PHE A 92 4.73 -4.63 -0.80
CA PHE A 92 5.03 -5.02 0.56
C PHE A 92 5.96 -6.23 0.61
N ASP A 93 7.07 -6.07 1.33
CA ASP A 93 8.05 -7.12 1.58
C ASP A 93 7.72 -7.83 2.89
N ILE A 94 7.05 -8.96 2.79
CA ILE A 94 6.72 -9.78 3.97
C ILE A 94 7.89 -10.70 4.30
N VAL A 95 8.36 -10.64 5.55
CA VAL A 95 9.41 -11.52 6.07
C VAL A 95 8.81 -12.45 7.12
N LYS A 96 8.79 -13.76 6.82
CA LYS A 96 8.31 -14.77 7.77
C LYS A 96 9.38 -15.10 8.81
N GLU A 97 8.99 -15.84 9.83
CA GLU A 97 9.89 -16.27 10.90
C GLU A 97 11.06 -17.09 10.34
N GLY A 98 12.29 -16.65 10.61
CA GLY A 98 13.50 -17.32 10.15
C GLY A 98 13.88 -17.05 8.69
N GLU A 99 13.15 -16.18 7.99
CA GLU A 99 13.57 -15.68 6.66
C GLU A 99 14.47 -14.45 6.82
N ASP A 100 15.44 -14.32 5.91
CA ASP A 100 16.28 -13.13 5.84
C ASP A 100 15.47 -11.93 5.31
N ALA A 101 15.76 -10.75 5.86
CA ALA A 101 15.19 -9.52 5.33
C ALA A 101 15.68 -9.27 3.89
N PRO A 102 14.85 -8.62 3.05
CA PRO A 102 15.31 -8.21 1.73
C PRO A 102 16.48 -7.23 1.84
N ALA A 103 17.21 -7.08 0.73
CA ALA A 103 18.25 -6.08 0.62
C ALA A 103 17.71 -4.68 0.97
N ALA A 104 18.53 -3.87 1.65
CA ALA A 104 18.14 -2.56 2.17
C ALA A 104 17.69 -1.58 1.08
N LEU A 105 18.13 -1.79 -0.17
CA LEU A 105 17.71 -1.01 -1.32
C LEU A 105 17.13 -1.92 -2.40
N THR A 106 16.00 -1.50 -2.96
CA THR A 106 15.40 -2.16 -4.12
C THR A 106 15.43 -1.23 -5.34
N VAL A 107 15.95 -1.75 -6.45
CA VAL A 107 15.86 -1.13 -7.77
C VAL A 107 14.77 -1.85 -8.56
N ARG A 108 13.78 -1.10 -9.03
CA ARG A 108 12.65 -1.60 -9.82
C ARG A 108 12.85 -1.17 -11.26
N VAL A 109 12.99 -2.11 -12.18
CA VAL A 109 13.07 -1.81 -13.62
C VAL A 109 11.73 -2.16 -14.25
N CYS A 110 11.15 -1.20 -14.98
CA CYS A 110 9.89 -1.41 -15.69
C CYS A 110 10.07 -2.46 -16.80
N ASP A 111 9.23 -3.50 -16.79
CA ASP A 111 9.20 -4.55 -17.81
C ASP A 111 8.05 -4.40 -18.82
N GLY A 112 7.31 -3.29 -18.74
CA GLY A 112 6.24 -2.97 -19.69
C GLY A 112 6.77 -2.79 -21.12
N LEU A 113 5.89 -2.97 -22.11
CA LEU A 113 6.24 -3.03 -23.54
C LEU A 113 7.19 -1.91 -24.01
N SER A 114 6.88 -0.65 -23.71
CA SER A 114 7.73 0.47 -24.15
C SER A 114 9.14 0.42 -23.54
N CYS A 115 9.27 -0.03 -22.29
CA CYS A 115 10.56 -0.19 -21.64
C CYS A 115 11.30 -1.43 -22.14
N GLU A 116 10.60 -2.53 -22.41
CA GLU A 116 11.19 -3.71 -23.01
C GLU A 116 11.77 -3.41 -24.41
N MET A 117 11.01 -2.72 -25.26
CA MET A 117 11.46 -2.24 -26.57
C MET A 117 12.66 -1.29 -26.47
N ALA A 118 12.78 -0.56 -25.36
CA ALA A 118 13.87 0.37 -25.11
C ALA A 118 15.07 -0.27 -24.35
N GLY A 119 15.07 -1.60 -24.15
CA GLY A 119 16.21 -2.33 -23.61
C GLY A 119 16.15 -2.67 -22.11
N ALA A 120 14.99 -2.56 -21.45
CA ALA A 120 14.85 -2.86 -20.02
C ALA A 120 15.26 -4.30 -19.65
N ARG A 121 15.15 -5.25 -20.59
CA ARG A 121 15.59 -6.63 -20.38
C ARG A 121 17.11 -6.74 -20.17
N ASP A 122 17.91 -5.93 -20.87
CA ASP A 122 19.36 -5.87 -20.67
C ASP A 122 19.69 -5.30 -19.29
N LEU A 123 18.97 -4.26 -18.85
CA LEU A 123 19.13 -3.68 -17.51
C LEU A 123 18.85 -4.71 -16.42
N LEU A 124 17.72 -5.43 -16.50
CA LEU A 124 17.36 -6.49 -15.56
C LEU A 124 18.41 -7.61 -15.51
N GLN A 125 19.05 -7.90 -16.64
CA GLN A 125 20.07 -8.93 -16.72
C GLN A 125 21.42 -8.49 -16.18
N ARG A 126 21.80 -7.20 -16.28
CA ARG A 126 23.16 -6.69 -15.96
C ARG A 126 23.27 -6.01 -14.60
N LEU A 127 22.20 -5.38 -14.12
CA LEU A 127 22.24 -4.66 -12.84
C LEU A 127 22.54 -5.55 -11.63
N PRO A 128 22.02 -6.79 -11.50
CA PRO A 128 22.30 -7.64 -10.34
C PRO A 128 23.80 -7.94 -10.15
N GLN A 129 24.56 -8.09 -11.25
CA GLN A 129 25.99 -8.39 -11.19
C GLN A 129 26.82 -7.15 -10.87
N ILE A 130 26.30 -5.96 -11.16
CA ILE A 130 27.01 -4.68 -10.99
C ILE A 130 26.73 -4.09 -9.61
N LEU A 131 25.49 -4.14 -9.14
CA LEU A 131 25.08 -3.52 -7.88
C LEU A 131 25.36 -4.40 -6.65
N GLY A 132 25.66 -5.70 -6.86
CA GLY A 132 26.02 -6.62 -5.79
C GLY A 132 24.83 -7.11 -4.96
N LYS A 133 25.11 -7.73 -3.81
CA LYS A 133 24.11 -8.40 -2.97
C LYS A 133 23.31 -7.45 -2.07
N ASP A 134 23.82 -6.25 -1.83
CA ASP A 134 23.19 -5.25 -0.96
C ASP A 134 22.05 -4.48 -1.65
N VAL A 135 21.86 -4.73 -2.96
CA VAL A 135 20.80 -4.12 -3.76
C VAL A 135 20.00 -5.20 -4.47
N ARG A 136 18.70 -5.25 -4.18
CA ARG A 136 17.78 -6.15 -4.85
C ARG A 136 17.27 -5.49 -6.14
N VAL A 137 17.49 -6.11 -7.28
CA VAL A 137 16.92 -5.68 -8.57
C VAL A 137 15.72 -6.55 -8.89
N ILE A 138 14.56 -5.93 -9.15
CA ILE A 138 13.33 -6.63 -9.53
C ILE A 138 12.72 -6.03 -10.79
N ALA A 139 12.03 -6.87 -11.56
CA ALA A 139 11.10 -6.41 -12.59
C ALA A 139 9.86 -5.81 -11.91
N ALA A 140 9.37 -4.71 -12.47
CA ALA A 140 8.13 -4.08 -12.05
C ALA A 140 7.23 -3.87 -13.27
N PRO A 141 5.90 -3.99 -13.12
CA PRO A 141 4.96 -3.57 -14.14
C PRO A 141 5.13 -2.10 -14.52
N CYS A 142 4.37 -1.63 -15.53
CA CYS A 142 4.40 -0.24 -15.96
C CYS A 142 4.27 0.74 -14.79
N ILE A 143 5.30 1.57 -14.62
CA ILE A 143 5.38 2.60 -13.57
C ILE A 143 4.88 3.98 -14.02
N GLY A 144 4.12 4.03 -15.12
CA GLY A 144 3.50 5.27 -15.62
C GLY A 144 4.46 6.29 -16.24
N ARG A 145 5.61 5.84 -16.75
CA ARG A 145 6.65 6.68 -17.35
C ARG A 145 7.08 6.18 -18.74
N CYS A 146 6.10 5.76 -19.55
CA CYS A 146 6.35 5.14 -20.85
C CYS A 146 7.10 6.07 -21.82
N GLU A 147 6.87 7.38 -21.71
CA GLU A 147 7.54 8.41 -22.50
C GLU A 147 9.02 8.60 -22.14
N GLN A 148 9.42 8.11 -20.96
CA GLN A 148 10.80 8.15 -20.45
C GLN A 148 11.49 6.78 -20.55
N ALA A 149 10.96 5.87 -21.38
CA ALA A 149 11.48 4.51 -21.49
C ALA A 149 12.98 4.48 -21.93
N PRO A 150 13.76 3.50 -21.46
CA PRO A 150 13.41 2.56 -20.39
C PRO A 150 13.37 3.30 -19.04
N ALA A 151 12.42 2.95 -18.18
CA ALA A 151 12.24 3.62 -16.89
C ALA A 151 12.55 2.66 -15.73
N ALA A 152 13.20 3.19 -14.69
CA ALA A 152 13.48 2.46 -13.47
C ALA A 152 13.19 3.33 -12.23
N VAL A 153 13.21 2.74 -11.05
CA VAL A 153 13.10 3.44 -9.76
C VAL A 153 14.15 2.87 -8.81
N VAL A 154 14.99 3.75 -8.25
CA VAL A 154 15.95 3.42 -7.19
C VAL A 154 15.32 3.83 -5.87
N GLY A 155 14.88 2.88 -5.05
CA GLY A 155 14.06 3.18 -3.86
C GLY A 155 12.72 3.81 -4.27
N GLN A 156 12.57 5.11 -4.05
CA GLN A 156 11.46 5.97 -4.47
C GLN A 156 11.89 7.04 -5.49
N HIS A 157 13.12 6.98 -6.00
CA HIS A 157 13.65 7.94 -6.96
C HIS A 157 13.51 7.42 -8.40
N PRO A 158 12.65 8.02 -9.25
CA PRO A 158 12.49 7.59 -10.63
C PRO A 158 13.71 7.97 -11.47
N VAL A 159 14.13 7.05 -12.33
CA VAL A 159 15.25 7.22 -13.26
C VAL A 159 14.68 7.21 -14.68
N PRO A 160 14.47 8.39 -15.30
CA PRO A 160 14.07 8.48 -16.71
C PRO A 160 15.24 8.06 -17.61
N HIS A 161 14.93 7.51 -18.78
CA HIS A 161 15.92 7.05 -19.77
C HIS A 161 17.04 6.23 -19.13
N ALA A 162 16.63 5.27 -18.31
CA ALA A 162 17.48 4.53 -17.41
C ALA A 162 18.57 3.75 -18.16
N SER A 163 19.80 3.91 -17.68
CA SER A 163 20.95 3.11 -18.08
C SER A 163 21.59 2.48 -16.85
N VAL A 164 22.49 1.51 -17.07
CA VAL A 164 23.28 0.92 -15.99
C VAL A 164 24.04 1.99 -15.23
N GLU A 165 24.59 2.97 -15.95
CA GLU A 165 25.42 4.05 -15.43
C GLU A 165 24.59 4.99 -14.56
N THR A 166 23.43 5.45 -15.05
CA THR A 166 22.56 6.36 -14.28
C THR A 166 21.99 5.71 -13.03
N ILE A 167 21.62 4.42 -13.11
CA ILE A 167 21.11 3.68 -11.95
C ILE A 167 22.23 3.49 -10.93
N SER A 168 23.41 3.03 -11.36
CA SER A 168 24.55 2.79 -10.48
C SER A 168 25.01 4.08 -9.80
N ALA A 169 25.01 5.21 -10.52
CA ALA A 169 25.33 6.51 -9.95
C ALA A 169 24.37 6.91 -8.83
N LYS A 170 23.05 6.73 -9.03
CA LYS A 170 22.05 7.03 -7.99
C LYS A 170 22.12 6.11 -6.79
N VAL A 171 22.36 4.82 -7.02
CA VAL A 171 22.60 3.84 -5.95
C VAL A 171 23.82 4.24 -5.12
N ALA A 172 24.94 4.56 -5.77
CA ALA A 172 26.18 4.96 -5.11
C ALA A 172 26.01 6.28 -4.32
N ALA A 173 25.29 7.25 -4.89
CA ALA A 173 24.98 8.53 -4.24
C ALA A 173 23.91 8.41 -3.14
N LYS A 174 23.27 7.24 -3.00
CA LYS A 174 22.11 7.02 -2.11
C LYS A 174 20.96 8.00 -2.36
N GLU A 175 20.78 8.41 -3.61
CA GLU A 175 19.66 9.23 -4.06
C GLU A 175 18.40 8.38 -4.21
N ILE A 176 17.81 7.98 -3.09
CA ILE A 176 16.69 7.03 -3.03
C ILE A 176 15.31 7.71 -2.90
N VAL A 177 15.28 9.02 -2.65
CA VAL A 177 14.06 9.82 -2.58
C VAL A 177 14.13 10.87 -3.68
N HIS A 178 13.00 11.11 -4.34
CA HIS A 178 12.86 12.18 -5.32
C HIS A 178 12.02 13.31 -4.74
N VAL A 179 12.62 14.49 -4.70
CA VAL A 179 11.93 15.75 -4.43
C VAL A 179 11.64 16.38 -5.79
N PRO A 180 10.37 16.47 -6.22
CA PRO A 180 10.03 17.13 -7.46
C PRO A 180 10.26 18.63 -7.36
N ASP A 181 10.75 19.24 -8.43
CA ASP A 181 10.92 20.69 -8.55
C ASP A 181 9.78 21.30 -9.37
N GLY A 182 9.54 22.60 -9.20
CA GLY A 182 8.61 23.35 -10.05
C GLY A 182 7.12 23.04 -9.82
N PHE A 183 6.75 22.52 -8.65
CA PHE A 183 5.34 22.31 -8.28
C PHE A 183 4.75 23.52 -7.55
N ILE A 184 3.44 23.72 -7.71
CA ILE A 184 2.68 24.67 -6.90
C ILE A 184 2.32 23.97 -5.58
N ASP A 185 2.83 24.47 -4.47
CA ASP A 185 2.51 23.91 -3.16
C ASP A 185 1.06 24.22 -2.74
N TYR A 186 0.62 23.57 -1.66
CA TYR A 186 -0.75 23.71 -1.16
C TYR A 186 -1.11 25.15 -0.77
N ALA A 187 -0.16 25.91 -0.21
CA ALA A 187 -0.40 27.27 0.24
C ALA A 187 -0.54 28.23 -0.95
N ALA A 188 0.35 28.12 -1.94
CA ALA A 188 0.32 28.86 -3.19
C ALA A 188 -0.96 28.54 -3.98
N TYR A 189 -1.30 27.26 -4.16
CA TYR A 189 -2.53 26.85 -4.85
C TYR A 189 -3.77 27.47 -4.22
N ARG A 190 -3.83 27.52 -2.88
CA ARG A 190 -4.92 28.17 -2.15
C ARG A 190 -4.92 29.69 -2.27
N ALA A 191 -3.75 30.33 -2.28
CA ALA A 191 -3.64 31.77 -2.42
C ALA A 191 -4.18 32.24 -3.79
N GLU A 192 -4.04 31.41 -4.82
CA GLU A 192 -4.57 31.65 -6.17
C GLU A 192 -6.06 31.27 -6.32
N GLY A 193 -6.77 30.97 -5.23
CA GLY A 193 -8.19 30.62 -5.24
C GLY A 193 -8.47 29.12 -5.38
N GLY A 194 -7.45 28.27 -5.33
CA GLY A 194 -7.60 26.82 -5.25
C GLY A 194 -8.55 26.40 -4.13
N TYR A 195 -9.42 25.43 -4.42
CA TYR A 195 -10.51 24.96 -3.56
C TYR A 195 -11.61 25.97 -3.22
N ALA A 196 -11.67 27.17 -3.84
CA ALA A 196 -12.78 28.11 -3.59
C ALA A 196 -14.15 27.46 -3.88
N LEU A 197 -14.30 26.82 -5.04
CA LEU A 197 -15.53 26.10 -5.41
C LEU A 197 -15.87 24.98 -4.41
N LEU A 198 -14.87 24.23 -3.95
CA LEU A 198 -15.08 23.18 -2.94
C LEU A 198 -15.65 23.77 -1.65
N LYS A 199 -15.14 24.92 -1.19
CA LYS A 199 -15.63 25.62 0.00
C LYS A 199 -17.06 26.12 -0.17
N GLU A 200 -17.41 26.65 -1.35
CA GLU A 200 -18.78 27.04 -1.67
C GLU A 200 -19.74 25.85 -1.59
N CYS A 201 -19.35 24.71 -2.18
CA CYS A 201 -20.15 23.48 -2.12
C CYS A 201 -20.27 22.95 -0.68
N SER A 202 -19.16 22.86 0.07
CA SER A 202 -19.16 22.29 1.43
C SER A 202 -19.89 23.17 2.45
N SER A 203 -19.91 24.49 2.24
CA SER A 203 -20.64 25.43 3.10
C SER A 203 -22.14 25.52 2.75
N GLY A 204 -22.56 24.95 1.62
CA GLY A 204 -23.92 25.09 1.09
C GLY A 204 -24.18 26.42 0.38
N ALA A 205 -23.18 27.29 0.23
CA ALA A 205 -23.30 28.51 -0.57
C ALA A 205 -23.59 28.19 -2.05
N ARG A 206 -23.17 27.02 -2.52
CA ARG A 206 -23.52 26.48 -3.82
C ARG A 206 -24.44 25.28 -3.68
N ASP A 207 -25.58 25.36 -4.33
CA ASP A 207 -26.60 24.32 -4.32
C ASP A 207 -26.13 23.03 -5.04
N VAL A 208 -26.44 21.88 -4.46
CA VAL A 208 -26.03 20.56 -4.96
C VAL A 208 -26.69 20.22 -6.30
N GLU A 209 -27.98 20.54 -6.50
CA GLU A 209 -28.64 20.31 -7.79
C GLU A 209 -28.00 21.15 -8.89
N SER A 210 -27.64 22.40 -8.62
CA SER A 210 -26.95 23.27 -9.58
C SER A 210 -25.63 22.67 -10.06
N VAL A 211 -24.87 22.05 -9.15
CA VAL A 211 -23.58 21.40 -9.47
C VAL A 211 -23.80 20.15 -10.30
N ILE A 212 -24.71 19.26 -9.89
CA ILE A 212 -25.01 18.02 -10.62
C ILE A 212 -25.54 18.35 -12.02
N LYS A 213 -26.47 19.30 -12.13
CA LYS A 213 -27.02 19.73 -13.41
C LYS A 213 -25.92 20.30 -14.31
N THR A 214 -25.01 21.13 -13.79
CA THR A 214 -23.86 21.64 -14.56
C THR A 214 -23.02 20.50 -15.12
N MET A 215 -22.75 19.45 -14.32
CA MET A 215 -21.99 18.29 -14.77
C MET A 215 -22.73 17.46 -15.82
N GLU A 216 -24.06 17.34 -15.72
CA GLU A 216 -24.89 16.68 -16.73
C GLU A 216 -24.92 17.46 -18.04
N ASP A 217 -25.16 18.77 -17.96
CA ASP A 217 -25.23 19.67 -19.12
C ASP A 217 -23.88 19.77 -19.84
N SER A 218 -22.76 19.66 -19.12
CA SER A 218 -21.41 19.68 -19.72
C SER A 218 -21.13 18.50 -20.64
N GLY A 219 -21.90 17.41 -20.52
CA GLY A 219 -21.63 16.17 -21.23
C GLY A 219 -20.31 15.50 -20.83
N LEU A 220 -19.68 15.91 -19.72
CA LEU A 220 -18.40 15.37 -19.29
C LEU A 220 -18.49 13.85 -19.08
N ARG A 221 -17.52 13.13 -19.65
CA ARG A 221 -17.40 11.67 -19.54
C ARG A 221 -16.16 11.31 -18.73
N GLY A 222 -16.21 10.18 -18.04
CA GLY A 222 -15.06 9.69 -17.27
C GLY A 222 -13.85 9.40 -18.15
N LEU A 223 -12.70 9.97 -17.81
CA LEU A 223 -11.43 9.85 -18.55
C LEU A 223 -10.61 8.59 -18.20
N GLY A 224 -11.15 7.70 -17.35
CA GLY A 224 -10.53 6.42 -17.00
C GLY A 224 -10.80 5.27 -17.99
N GLY A 225 -11.16 5.57 -19.24
CA GLY A 225 -11.42 4.58 -20.31
C GLY A 225 -12.88 4.11 -20.42
N ALA A 226 -13.61 3.97 -19.32
CA ALA A 226 -15.01 3.51 -19.35
C ALA A 226 -15.98 4.53 -19.99
N GLY A 227 -15.66 5.83 -19.97
CA GLY A 227 -16.47 6.86 -20.63
C GLY A 227 -17.89 7.04 -20.07
N PHE A 228 -18.17 6.65 -18.83
CA PHE A 228 -19.50 6.86 -18.25
C PHE A 228 -19.77 8.36 -18.01
N PRO A 229 -20.99 8.88 -18.28
CA PRO A 229 -21.30 10.30 -18.05
C PRO A 229 -21.15 10.68 -16.56
N ALA A 230 -20.29 11.66 -16.28
CA ALA A 230 -19.91 12.02 -14.92
C ALA A 230 -21.09 12.54 -14.10
N GLY A 231 -21.86 13.50 -14.65
CA GLY A 231 -23.04 14.06 -13.97
C GLY A 231 -24.09 13.01 -13.64
N ARG A 232 -24.38 12.10 -14.58
CA ARG A 232 -25.32 10.99 -14.35
C ARG A 232 -24.84 10.05 -13.23
N LYS A 233 -23.53 9.76 -13.16
CA LYS A 233 -22.97 8.95 -12.08
C LYS A 233 -23.19 9.61 -10.72
N TRP A 234 -22.98 10.93 -10.65
CA TRP A 234 -23.19 11.68 -9.41
C TRP A 234 -24.65 11.68 -8.98
N ARG A 235 -25.59 11.85 -9.92
CA ARG A 235 -27.02 11.78 -9.64
C ARG A 235 -27.43 10.41 -9.09
N ILE A 236 -26.90 9.31 -9.66
CA ILE A 236 -27.17 7.95 -9.18
C ILE A 236 -26.68 7.73 -7.75
N VAL A 237 -25.47 8.20 -7.41
CA VAL A 237 -24.91 8.01 -6.04
C VAL A 237 -25.64 8.85 -4.99
N ARG A 238 -26.21 9.99 -5.40
CA ARG A 238 -26.99 10.85 -4.51
C ARG A 238 -28.39 10.30 -4.20
N ALA A 239 -29.01 9.63 -5.16
CA ALA A 239 -30.38 9.10 -5.06
C ALA A 239 -30.45 7.95 -4.04
#